data_AF-F1LFN7-F1
#
_entry.id   AF-F1LFN7-F1
#
_cell.length_a   1.000
_cell.length_b   1.000
_cell.length_c   1.000
_cell.angle_alpha   90.00
_cell.angle_beta   90.00
_cell.angle_gamma   90.00
#
_symmetry.space_group_name_H-M   'P 1'
#
loop_
_entity.id
_entity.type
_entity.pdbx_description
1 polymer ?
#
loop_
_entity_poly.entity_id
_entity_poly.type
_entity_poly.pdbx_seq_one_letter_code
_entity_poly.pdbx_strand_id
1 'polypeptide(L)'
;MECIVRSSHYLQLLPCLGIVAGGGRTDKPLLKAGRAYHKYKAKRNCWPTVRGVAMNPVEHPHGGGNHQHIGHPSTVKRGTSAGRKVGLIAARRTGRIRGGKPEKHGKEEAV
;
A
#
# COMPACT_ATOMS: atom_id res chain seq x y z
N MET A 1 -54.67 1.89 -21.36
CA MET A 1 -54.00 3.08 -20.80
C MET A 1 -53.74 2.82 -19.32
N GLU A 2 -52.55 2.90 -18.74
CA GLU A 2 -51.18 3.00 -19.22
C GLU A 2 -50.29 2.42 -18.11
N CYS A 3 -49.33 1.60 -18.54
CA CYS A 3 -47.96 1.60 -18.07
C CYS A 3 -47.71 1.35 -16.56
N ILE A 4 -47.55 0.06 -16.26
CA ILE A 4 -46.61 -0.45 -15.26
C ILE A 4 -45.20 0.05 -15.63
N VAL A 5 -44.84 1.27 -15.24
CA VAL A 5 -43.47 1.82 -15.38
C VAL A 5 -42.94 2.25 -14.03
N ARG A 6 -42.19 1.34 -13.40
CA ARG A 6 -40.98 1.60 -12.61
C ARG A 6 -40.37 0.23 -12.30
N SER A 7 -39.74 -0.37 -13.31
CA SER A 7 -38.29 -0.24 -13.50
C SER A 7 -37.52 -1.18 -12.57
N SER A 8 -37.43 -2.43 -13.03
CA SER A 8 -36.66 -3.57 -12.52
C SER A 8 -35.14 -3.33 -12.42
N HIS A 9 -34.67 -2.39 -11.59
CA HIS A 9 -33.23 -2.11 -11.45
C HIS A 9 -32.76 -2.08 -9.99
N TYR A 10 -33.10 -3.09 -9.20
CA TYR A 10 -32.30 -3.46 -8.02
C TYR A 10 -31.50 -4.71 -8.37
N LEU A 11 -30.44 -4.53 -9.17
CA LEU A 11 -29.45 -5.58 -9.41
C LEU A 11 -28.75 -5.88 -8.09
N GLN A 12 -29.10 -7.03 -7.52
CA GLN A 12 -28.48 -7.62 -6.35
C GLN A 12 -27.00 -7.88 -6.65
N LEU A 13 -26.11 -7.29 -5.86
CA LEU A 13 -24.72 -7.72 -5.82
C LEU A 13 -24.71 -9.15 -5.29
N LEU A 14 -24.33 -10.12 -6.12
CA LEU A 14 -24.18 -11.52 -5.70
C LEU A 14 -22.84 -11.67 -4.96
N PRO A 15 -22.86 -11.93 -3.63
CA PRO A 15 -21.64 -12.25 -2.91
C PRO A 15 -21.21 -13.69 -3.24
N CYS A 16 -19.92 -13.89 -3.51
CA CYS A 16 -19.36 -15.23 -3.57
C CYS A 16 -19.25 -15.78 -2.14
N LEU A 17 -19.94 -16.88 -1.85
CA LEU A 17 -19.84 -17.58 -0.56
C LEU A 17 -18.61 -18.51 -0.56
N GLY A 18 -17.72 -18.36 0.41
CA GLY A 18 -16.53 -19.19 0.60
C GLY A 18 -15.22 -18.40 0.71
N ILE A 19 -14.10 -19.12 0.86
CA ILE A 19 -12.74 -18.54 0.93
C ILE A 19 -12.09 -18.63 -0.46
N VAL A 20 -11.31 -17.61 -0.83
CA VAL A 20 -10.54 -17.60 -2.08
C VAL A 20 -9.53 -18.76 -2.10
N ALA A 21 -9.56 -19.59 -3.15
CA ALA A 21 -8.63 -20.69 -3.33
C ALA A 21 -7.17 -20.21 -3.52
N GLY A 22 -6.19 -21.08 -3.25
CA GLY A 22 -4.76 -20.75 -3.40
C GLY A 22 -4.15 -20.00 -2.21
N GLY A 23 -4.76 -20.11 -1.02
CA GLY A 23 -4.14 -19.71 0.24
C GLY A 23 -2.80 -20.43 0.49
N GLY A 24 -1.94 -19.86 1.34
CA GLY A 24 -0.64 -20.48 1.66
C GLY A 24 0.54 -20.07 0.77
N ARG A 25 0.31 -19.39 -0.37
CA ARG A 25 1.38 -19.01 -1.30
C ARG A 25 2.39 -18.03 -0.70
N THR A 26 1.98 -17.20 0.25
CA THR A 26 2.80 -16.14 0.85
C THR A 26 3.69 -16.65 2.00
N ASP A 27 3.33 -17.79 2.60
CA ASP A 27 4.05 -18.38 3.73
C ASP A 27 5.41 -18.95 3.31
N LYS A 28 5.53 -19.39 2.05
CA LYS A 28 6.80 -19.85 1.51
C LYS A 28 7.76 -18.68 1.25
N PRO A 29 8.92 -18.60 1.91
CA PRO A 29 9.86 -17.51 1.70
C PRO A 29 10.46 -17.54 0.30
N LEU A 30 10.64 -16.36 -0.30
CA LEU A 30 11.34 -16.21 -1.57
C LEU A 30 12.85 -16.15 -1.32
N LEU A 31 13.54 -17.27 -1.56
CA LEU A 31 14.97 -17.43 -1.24
C LEU A 31 15.91 -16.72 -2.23
N LYS A 32 15.60 -16.77 -3.54
CA LYS A 32 16.49 -16.27 -4.61
C LYS A 32 15.90 -15.05 -5.30
N ALA A 33 16.75 -14.07 -5.61
CA ALA A 33 16.39 -12.88 -6.37
C ALA A 33 15.80 -13.21 -7.76
N GLY A 34 16.33 -14.24 -8.45
CA GLY A 34 15.80 -14.69 -9.74
C GLY A 34 14.32 -15.14 -9.68
N ARG A 35 13.88 -15.74 -8.56
CA ARG A 35 12.47 -16.10 -8.38
C ARG A 35 11.59 -14.86 -8.19
N ALA A 36 12.11 -13.81 -7.56
CA ALA A 36 11.43 -12.52 -7.46
C ALA A 36 11.36 -11.81 -8.83
N TYR A 37 12.44 -11.86 -9.61
CA TYR A 37 12.47 -11.32 -10.97
C TYR A 37 11.34 -11.91 -11.84
N HIS A 38 11.23 -13.24 -11.93
CA HIS A 38 10.15 -13.86 -12.71
C HIS A 38 8.74 -13.57 -12.16
N LYS A 39 8.59 -13.43 -10.84
CA LYS A 39 7.32 -13.04 -10.20
C LYS A 39 6.87 -11.64 -10.61
N TYR A 40 7.79 -10.68 -10.71
CA TYR A 40 7.48 -9.30 -11.10
C TYR A 40 7.48 -9.09 -12.61
N LYS A 41 8.23 -9.89 -13.39
CA LYS A 41 8.21 -9.87 -14.86
C LYS A 41 6.81 -10.11 -15.44
N ALA A 42 6.02 -11.01 -14.84
CA ALA A 42 4.65 -11.29 -15.27
C ALA A 42 3.63 -10.21 -14.83
N LYS A 43 4.05 -9.22 -14.05
CA LYS A 43 3.19 -8.15 -13.53
C LYS A 43 3.62 -6.80 -14.12
N ARG A 44 4.18 -5.94 -13.27
CA ARG A 44 4.72 -4.63 -13.63
C ARG A 44 6.21 -4.58 -13.30
N ASN A 45 6.95 -3.73 -14.00
CA ASN A 45 8.37 -3.50 -13.75
C ASN A 45 8.59 -2.67 -12.46
N CYS A 46 8.36 -3.28 -11.29
CA CYS A 46 8.57 -2.65 -9.98
C CYS A 46 9.73 -3.25 -9.19
N TRP A 47 10.53 -4.11 -9.81
CA TRP A 47 11.67 -4.78 -9.20
C TRP A 47 12.87 -4.67 -10.14
N PRO A 48 14.08 -4.32 -9.68
CA PRO A 48 14.47 -4.03 -8.29
C PRO A 48 14.03 -2.64 -7.80
N THR A 49 13.86 -2.47 -6.48
CA THR A 49 13.59 -1.17 -5.86
C THR A 49 14.84 -0.65 -5.16
N VAL A 50 15.39 0.45 -5.64
CA VAL A 50 16.56 1.11 -5.04
C VAL A 50 16.12 1.98 -3.86
N ARG A 51 16.89 1.98 -2.77
CA ARG A 51 16.62 2.83 -1.61
C ARG A 51 16.83 4.29 -1.99
N GLY A 52 15.88 5.16 -1.68
CA GLY A 52 15.99 6.59 -2.00
C GLY A 52 17.13 7.35 -1.30
N VAL A 53 17.69 6.80 -0.21
CA VAL A 53 18.89 7.35 0.47
C VAL A 53 20.16 7.08 -0.34
N ALA A 54 20.17 6.04 -1.18
CA ALA A 54 21.30 5.72 -2.04
C ALA A 54 21.31 6.53 -3.34
N MET A 55 20.30 7.38 -3.56
CA MET A 55 20.17 8.21 -4.74
C MET A 55 20.76 9.59 -4.50
N ASN A 56 21.02 10.32 -5.57
CA ASN A 56 21.47 11.70 -5.53
C ASN A 56 20.31 12.63 -5.08
N PRO A 57 20.58 13.83 -4.53
CA PRO A 57 19.55 14.80 -4.13
C PRO A 57 18.54 15.16 -5.23
N VAL A 58 18.99 15.10 -6.49
CA VAL A 58 18.19 15.43 -7.69
C VAL A 58 17.08 14.40 -7.92
N GLU A 59 17.36 13.13 -7.65
CA GLU A 59 16.46 12.02 -7.98
C GLU A 59 15.45 11.73 -6.88
N HIS A 60 15.84 11.99 -5.62
CA HIS A 60 15.04 11.57 -4.48
C HIS A 60 15.21 12.53 -3.29
N PRO A 61 14.11 12.91 -2.59
CA PRO A 61 14.18 13.82 -1.44
C PRO A 61 15.07 13.33 -0.29
N HIS A 62 15.18 12.01 -0.11
CA HIS A 62 16.07 11.41 0.91
C HIS A 62 17.51 11.22 0.43
N GLY A 63 17.82 11.61 -0.82
CA GLY A 63 19.11 11.37 -1.46
C GLY A 63 20.15 12.41 -1.10
N GLY A 64 21.42 12.01 -1.17
CA GLY A 64 22.59 12.86 -0.93
C GLY A 64 23.18 12.80 0.47
N GLY A 65 24.12 13.71 0.71
CA GLY A 65 24.94 13.76 1.92
C GLY A 65 26.21 12.91 1.83
N ASN A 66 27.18 13.20 2.72
CA ASN A 66 28.42 12.42 2.84
C ASN A 66 28.18 11.08 3.58
N HIS A 67 27.22 11.07 4.50
CA HIS A 67 26.75 9.85 5.16
C HIS A 67 25.33 9.50 4.71
N GLN A 68 25.02 8.22 4.55
CA GLN A 68 23.67 7.77 4.16
C GLN A 68 22.69 7.93 5.30
N HIS A 69 21.94 9.04 5.30
CA HIS A 69 20.88 9.32 6.27
C HIS A 69 19.79 10.18 5.60
N ILE A 70 18.59 10.23 6.21
CA ILE A 70 17.45 10.98 5.64
C ILE A 70 17.60 12.49 5.88
N GLY A 71 18.27 12.91 6.96
CA GLY A 71 18.50 14.32 7.31
C GLY A 71 17.27 15.09 7.81
N HIS A 72 16.07 14.69 7.40
CA HIS A 72 14.80 15.30 7.78
C HIS A 72 13.78 14.22 8.25
N PRO A 73 12.67 14.59 8.91
CA PRO A 73 11.66 13.61 9.31
C PRO A 73 11.12 12.86 8.08
N SER A 74 10.94 11.55 8.24
CA SER A 74 10.38 10.68 7.18
C SER A 74 8.85 10.67 7.15
N THR A 75 8.19 11.37 8.07
CA THR A 75 6.73 11.52 8.14
C THR A 75 6.28 12.70 7.30
N VAL A 76 5.40 12.44 6.32
CA VAL A 76 4.96 13.46 5.35
C VAL A 76 3.43 13.66 5.41
N LYS A 77 2.98 14.92 5.32
CA LYS A 77 1.54 15.28 5.31
C LYS A 77 0.81 14.73 4.07
N ARG A 78 -0.51 14.50 4.18
CA ARG A 78 -1.36 14.05 3.04
C ARG A 78 -1.37 15.03 1.87
N GLY A 79 -1.42 16.33 2.18
CA GLY A 79 -1.54 17.43 1.22
C GLY A 79 -0.22 17.92 0.61
N THR A 80 0.89 17.22 0.84
CA THR A 80 2.18 17.57 0.24
C THR A 80 2.14 17.46 -1.30
N SER A 81 2.98 18.19 -2.04
CA SER A 81 3.08 18.09 -3.51
C SER A 81 3.59 16.72 -3.98
N ALA A 82 3.31 16.38 -5.24
CA ALA A 82 3.94 15.25 -5.91
C ALA A 82 5.48 15.45 -5.95
N GLY A 83 6.24 14.39 -5.71
CA GLY A 83 7.71 14.44 -5.54
C GLY A 83 8.18 14.56 -4.09
N ARG A 84 7.45 15.28 -3.22
CA ARG A 84 7.78 15.37 -1.78
C ARG A 84 7.01 14.35 -0.92
N LYS A 85 6.00 13.66 -1.47
CA LYS A 85 5.29 12.54 -0.82
C LYS A 85 6.13 11.26 -0.80
N VAL A 86 7.12 11.22 0.08
CA VAL A 86 8.08 10.11 0.18
C VAL A 86 8.24 9.69 1.64
N GLY A 87 8.45 8.40 1.91
CA GLY A 87 8.56 7.85 3.26
C GLY A 87 7.20 7.46 3.86
N LEU A 88 6.98 7.81 5.12
CA LEU A 88 5.78 7.47 5.90
C LEU A 88 4.68 8.52 5.64
N ILE A 89 3.85 8.26 4.64
CA ILE A 89 2.78 9.18 4.23
C ILE A 89 1.63 9.14 5.24
N ALA A 90 1.35 10.29 5.85
CA ALA A 90 0.25 10.51 6.78
C ALA A 90 0.19 9.49 7.92
N ALA A 91 1.36 9.05 8.38
CA ALA A 91 1.47 8.10 9.47
C ALA A 91 0.93 8.73 10.76
N ARG A 92 -0.09 8.09 11.34
CA ARG A 92 -0.64 8.44 12.67
C ARG A 92 0.27 7.99 13.82
N ARG A 93 1.07 6.95 13.57
CA ARG A 93 2.01 6.34 14.52
C ARG A 93 3.22 5.83 13.74
N THR A 94 4.39 5.88 14.35
CA THR A 94 5.64 5.33 13.82
C THR A 94 6.18 4.21 14.72
N GLY A 95 7.10 3.40 14.21
CA GLY A 95 7.72 2.30 14.95
C GLY A 95 7.02 0.94 14.84
N ARG A 96 7.66 -0.11 15.39
CA ARG A 96 7.14 -1.48 15.39
C ARG A 96 6.06 -1.61 16.46
N ILE A 97 4.89 -2.13 16.08
CA ILE A 97 3.84 -2.49 17.04
C ILE A 97 4.34 -3.70 17.85
N ARG A 98 4.48 -3.52 19.16
CA ARG A 98 4.71 -4.61 20.12
C ARG A 98 3.35 -4.88 20.81
N GLY A 99 2.78 -6.07 20.61
CA GLY A 99 1.45 -6.44 21.11
C GLY A 99 0.38 -6.63 20.01
N GLY A 100 -0.88 -6.74 20.43
CA GLY A 100 -2.05 -6.80 19.55
C GLY A 100 -2.29 -5.48 18.81
N LYS A 101 -2.96 -5.55 17.65
CA LYS A 101 -3.37 -4.33 16.93
C LYS A 101 -4.41 -3.59 17.80
N PRO A 102 -4.33 -2.24 17.92
CA PRO A 102 -5.37 -1.49 18.63
C PRO A 102 -6.72 -1.69 17.94
N GLU A 103 -7.79 -1.70 18.74
CA GLU A 103 -9.15 -1.91 18.25
C GLU A 103 -9.52 -0.82 17.23
N LYS A 104 -10.01 -1.27 16.08
CA LYS A 104 -10.48 -0.37 15.02
C LYS A 104 -11.90 0.04 15.37
N HIS A 105 -12.07 1.18 16.02
CA HIS A 105 -13.38 1.78 16.19
C HIS A 105 -13.92 2.10 14.80
N GLY A 106 -14.97 1.40 14.39
CA GLY A 106 -15.67 1.64 13.15
C GLY A 106 -16.36 3.01 13.18
N LYS A 107 -16.71 3.56 12.01
CA LYS A 107 -17.42 4.84 11.93
C LYS A 107 -18.83 4.79 12.55
N GLU A 108 -19.34 3.60 12.87
CA GLU A 108 -20.66 3.38 13.48
C GLU A 108 -20.67 3.65 15.00
N GLU A 109 -19.51 3.65 15.66
CA GLU A 109 -19.39 3.88 17.13
C GLU A 109 -18.97 5.32 17.49
N ALA A 110 -18.81 6.19 16.49
CA ALA A 110 -18.30 7.56 16.66
C ALA A 110 -19.37 8.65 16.53
N VAL A 111 -20.65 8.27 16.67
CA VAL A 111 -21.82 9.17 16.77
C VAL A 111 -22.39 9.07 18.17
#